data_AF-A0A9E1MH15-F1
#
_entry.id   AF-A0A9E1MH15-F1
#
_cell.length_a   1.000
_cell.length_b   1.000
_cell.length_c   1.000
_cell.angle_alpha   90.00
_cell.angle_beta   90.00
_cell.angle_gamma   90.00
#
_symmetry.space_group_name_H-M   'P 1'
#
loop_
_entity.id
_entity.type
_entity.pdbx_description
1 polymer ?
#
loop_
_entity_poly.entity_id
_entity_poly.type
_entity_poly.pdbx_seq_one_letter_code
_entity_poly.pdbx_strand_id
1 'polypeptide(L)'
;MSRYTGSTYRRARRVGFSITETGKELAKRPYGPGAHGQDRKRKLSNYGEQLQEKQKVRYMYGLSEKQFKKTFEMAGKLKGVHGEDLLKLLESRLDNLVYRMGFAT
;
A
#
# COMPACT_ATOMS: atom_id res chain seq x y z
N MET A 1 12.44 -13.42 6.97
CA MET A 1 11.33 -12.70 6.29
C MET A 1 11.92 -11.52 5.54
N SER A 2 11.70 -11.41 4.23
CA SER A 2 12.16 -10.24 3.47
C SER A 2 11.17 -9.08 3.63
N ARG A 3 11.69 -7.91 4.00
CA ARG A 3 10.96 -6.64 4.12
C ARG A 3 11.56 -5.64 3.14
N TYR A 4 10.74 -4.72 2.63
CA TYR A 4 11.28 -3.59 1.87
C TYR A 4 12.03 -2.63 2.79
N THR A 5 13.31 -2.41 2.52
CA THR A 5 14.20 -1.50 3.27
C THR A 5 14.57 -0.25 2.48
N GLY A 6 14.03 -0.07 1.27
CA GLY A 6 14.28 1.12 0.46
C GLY A 6 13.44 2.33 0.87
N SER A 7 13.57 3.42 0.11
CA SER A 7 12.86 4.68 0.39
C SER A 7 11.34 4.55 0.29
N THR A 8 10.63 4.78 1.40
CA THR A 8 9.17 4.82 1.49
C THR A 8 8.58 6.01 0.72
N TYR A 9 9.20 7.19 0.80
CA TYR A 9 8.81 8.40 0.07
C TYR A 9 8.85 8.21 -1.46
N ARG A 10 9.74 7.35 -1.96
CA ARG A 10 9.77 6.99 -3.39
C ARG A 10 8.53 6.18 -3.77
N ARG A 11 8.12 5.22 -2.93
CA ARG A 11 6.89 4.44 -3.16
C ARG A 11 5.64 5.30 -3.07
N ALA A 12 5.54 6.15 -2.05
CA ALA A 12 4.39 7.04 -1.84
C ALA A 12 4.13 7.94 -3.06
N ARG A 13 5.19 8.58 -3.57
CA ARG A 13 5.12 9.37 -4.80
C ARG A 13 4.81 8.57 -6.06
N ARG A 14 5.24 7.31 -6.13
CA ARG A 14 4.93 6.43 -7.28
C ARG A 14 3.44 6.09 -7.32
N VAL A 15 2.82 5.77 -6.18
CA VAL A 15 1.40 5.44 -6.10
C VAL A 15 0.50 6.67 -5.92
N GLY A 16 1.08 7.83 -5.64
CA GLY A 16 0.34 9.08 -5.41
C GLY A 16 -0.52 9.07 -4.14
N PHE A 17 -0.12 8.28 -3.14
CA PHE A 17 -0.86 8.08 -1.88
C PHE A 17 0.13 8.16 -0.71
N SER A 18 -0.30 8.73 0.42
CA SER A 18 0.53 8.79 1.63
C SER A 18 0.53 7.44 2.32
N ILE A 19 1.64 6.72 2.20
CA ILE A 19 1.77 5.35 2.72
C ILE A 19 1.99 5.37 4.23
N THR A 20 2.61 6.43 4.77
CA THR A 20 2.87 6.59 6.21
C THR A 20 1.73 7.28 6.96
N GLU A 21 0.61 7.58 6.28
CA GLU A 21 -0.53 8.32 6.84
C GLU A 21 -0.20 9.76 7.31
N THR A 22 1.04 10.26 7.10
CA THR A 22 1.47 11.60 7.55
C THR A 22 1.23 12.71 6.52
N GLY A 23 1.00 12.37 5.25
CA GLY A 23 0.87 13.32 4.13
C GLY A 23 2.18 14.01 3.71
N LYS A 24 3.26 13.89 4.50
CA LYS A 24 4.53 14.60 4.28
C LYS A 24 5.25 14.16 3.00
N GLU A 25 4.99 12.96 2.50
CA GLU A 25 5.71 12.43 1.33
C GLU A 25 5.32 13.11 0.03
N LEU A 26 4.09 13.64 -0.04
CA LEU A 26 3.54 14.27 -1.22
C LEU A 26 3.58 15.80 -1.15
N ALA A 27 3.68 16.38 0.05
CA ALA A 27 3.61 17.82 0.28
C ALA A 27 4.61 18.63 -0.57
N LYS A 28 5.89 18.23 -0.63
CA LYS A 28 6.93 18.96 -1.40
C LYS A 28 7.02 18.50 -2.86
N ARG A 29 6.71 17.24 -3.15
CA ARG A 29 6.91 16.62 -4.47
C ARG A 29 5.72 15.70 -4.80
N PRO A 30 4.58 16.25 -5.25
CA PRO A 30 3.35 15.49 -5.51
C PRO A 30 3.38 14.70 -6.83
N TYR A 31 4.53 14.64 -7.51
CA TYR A 31 4.72 14.00 -8.80
C TYR A 31 5.54 12.71 -8.68
N GLY A 32 5.59 11.91 -9.75
CA GLY A 32 6.24 10.60 -9.74
C GLY A 32 7.75 10.66 -9.46
N PRO A 33 8.37 9.57 -8.99
CA PRO A 33 9.84 9.53 -8.88
C PRO A 33 10.51 9.34 -10.25
N GLY A 34 11.76 9.82 -10.38
CA GLY A 34 12.58 9.68 -11.60
C GLY A 34 12.65 10.97 -12.43
N ALA A 35 13.44 10.95 -13.51
CA ALA A 35 13.61 12.08 -14.43
C ALA A 35 12.28 12.50 -15.08
N HIS A 36 11.51 11.52 -15.55
CA HIS A 36 10.17 11.70 -16.14
C HIS A 36 9.04 11.84 -15.10
N GLY A 37 9.40 12.14 -13.84
CA GLY A 37 8.44 12.19 -12.74
C GLY A 37 7.39 13.29 -12.90
N GLN A 38 7.79 14.41 -13.52
CA GLN A 38 6.96 15.59 -13.79
C GLN A 38 6.27 15.56 -15.16
N ASP A 39 6.65 14.62 -16.02
CA ASP A 39 6.05 14.50 -17.35
C ASP A 39 4.57 14.18 -17.23
N ARG A 40 3.80 14.60 -18.23
CA ARG A 40 2.35 14.37 -18.28
C ARG A 40 2.07 12.87 -18.20
N LYS A 41 1.44 12.43 -17.11
CA LYS A 41 1.06 11.03 -16.92
C LYS A 41 0.08 10.61 -18.01
N ARG A 42 0.37 9.50 -18.68
CA ARG A 42 -0.59 8.84 -19.56
C ARG A 42 -1.73 8.26 -18.72
N LYS A 43 -2.93 8.21 -19.29
CA LYS A 43 -4.06 7.51 -18.68
C LYS A 43 -3.69 6.04 -18.47
N LEU A 44 -3.93 5.52 -17.27
CA LEU A 44 -3.68 4.12 -16.96
C LEU A 44 -4.73 3.24 -17.66
N SER A 45 -4.34 1.99 -17.94
CA SER A 45 -5.32 0.98 -18.31
C SER A 45 -6.09 0.51 -17.08
N ASN A 46 -7.24 -0.14 -17.28
CA ASN A 46 -8.02 -0.71 -16.17
C ASN A 46 -7.18 -1.64 -15.27
N TYR A 47 -6.31 -2.46 -15.88
CA TYR A 47 -5.37 -3.29 -15.13
C TYR A 47 -4.35 -2.45 -14.34
N GLY A 48 -3.85 -1.36 -14.94
CA GLY A 48 -2.93 -0.43 -14.29
C GLY A 48 -3.54 0.24 -13.06
N GLU A 49 -4.82 0.61 -13.13
CA GLU A 49 -5.57 1.17 -12.01
C GLU A 49 -5.72 0.14 -10.88
N GLN A 50 -6.18 -1.08 -11.19
CA GLN A 50 -6.29 -2.17 -10.21
C GLN A 50 -4.94 -2.52 -9.57
N LEU A 51 -3.88 -2.58 -10.38
CA LEU A 51 -2.53 -2.81 -9.89
C LEU A 51 -2.10 -1.69 -8.94
N GLN A 52 -2.38 -0.43 -9.26
CA GLN A 52 -2.04 0.70 -8.40
C GLN A 52 -2.76 0.61 -7.06
N GLU A 53 -4.06 0.30 -7.03
CA GLU A 53 -4.82 0.11 -5.79
C GLU A 53 -4.24 -1.04 -4.95
N LYS A 54 -3.94 -2.19 -5.57
CA LYS A 54 -3.26 -3.30 -4.89
C LYS A 54 -1.93 -2.86 -4.27
N GLN A 55 -1.14 -2.09 -5.01
CA GLN A 55 0.16 -1.62 -4.54
C GLN A 55 0.04 -0.62 -3.37
N LYS A 56 -0.97 0.27 -3.37
CA LYS A 56 -1.23 1.19 -2.25
C LYS A 56 -1.42 0.41 -0.95
N VAL A 57 -2.36 -0.53 -0.95
CA VAL A 57 -2.68 -1.34 0.24
C VAL A 57 -1.46 -2.15 0.69
N ARG A 58 -0.80 -2.84 -0.25
CA ARG A 58 0.39 -3.65 0.09
C ARG A 58 1.51 -2.82 0.72
N TYR A 59 1.74 -1.62 0.21
CA TYR A 59 2.79 -0.75 0.76
C TYR A 59 2.42 -0.14 2.11
N MET A 60 1.15 0.22 2.30
CA MET A 60 0.64 0.76 3.56
C MET A 60 0.84 -0.23 4.71
N TYR A 61 0.45 -1.49 4.50
CA TYR A 61 0.62 -2.56 5.50
C TYR A 61 2.01 -3.23 5.47
N GLY A 62 2.97 -2.73 4.68
CA GLY A 62 4.35 -3.22 4.70
C GLY A 62 4.56 -4.68 4.26
N LEU A 63 3.62 -5.27 3.52
CA LEU A 63 3.60 -6.71 3.20
C LEU A 63 4.44 -7.07 1.96
N SER A 64 4.97 -8.31 1.94
CA SER A 64 5.45 -8.92 0.70
C SER A 64 4.29 -9.31 -0.22
N GLU A 65 4.54 -9.43 -1.53
CA GLU A 65 3.49 -9.82 -2.50
C GLU A 65 2.91 -11.21 -2.17
N LYS A 66 3.75 -12.16 -1.75
CA LYS A 66 3.33 -13.52 -1.38
C LYS A 66 2.43 -13.52 -0.15
N GLN A 67 2.77 -12.72 0.87
CA GLN A 67 1.94 -12.59 2.07
C GLN A 67 0.60 -11.92 1.74
N PHE A 68 0.62 -10.84 0.95
CA PHE A 68 -0.60 -10.14 0.53
C PHE A 68 -1.53 -11.04 -0.29
N LYS A 69 -0.98 -11.81 -1.23
CA LYS A 69 -1.75 -12.80 -2.01
C LYS A 69 -2.39 -13.85 -1.09
N LYS A 70 -1.62 -14.38 -0.13
CA LYS A 70 -2.15 -15.34 0.85
C LYS A 70 -3.28 -14.75 1.69
N THR A 71 -3.16 -13.50 2.16
CA THR A 71 -4.23 -12.83 2.93
C THR A 71 -5.47 -12.61 2.08
N PHE A 72 -5.31 -12.27 0.80
CA PHE A 72 -6.41 -12.16 -0.15
C PHE A 72 -7.13 -13.50 -0.36
N GLU A 73 -6.40 -14.59 -0.60
CA GLU A 73 -6.98 -15.93 -0.72
C GLU A 73 -7.69 -16.39 0.57
N MET A 74 -7.15 -16.02 1.75
CA MET A 74 -7.81 -16.30 3.03
C MET A 74 -9.11 -15.51 3.20
N ALA A 75 -9.12 -14.21 2.83
CA ALA A 75 -10.33 -13.39 2.83
C ALA A 75 -11.43 -13.99 1.93
N GLY A 76 -11.06 -14.65 0.83
CA GLY A 76 -12.01 -15.28 -0.11
C GLY A 76 -12.70 -16.53 0.43
N LYS A 77 -12.20 -17.08 1.53
CA LYS A 77 -12.79 -18.24 2.21
C LYS A 77 -13.75 -17.82 3.34
N LEU A 78 -13.73 -16.54 3.72
CA LEU A 78 -14.61 -16.01 4.76
C LEU A 78 -16.01 -15.76 4.17
N LYS A 79 -17.02 -15.87 5.04
CA LYS A 79 -18.41 -15.54 4.69
C LYS A 79 -18.58 -14.03 4.83
N GLY A 80 -18.63 -13.31 3.70
CA GLY A 80 -18.77 -11.86 3.71
C GLY A 80 -18.37 -11.19 2.40
N VAL A 81 -18.22 -9.87 2.45
CA VAL A 81 -17.71 -9.07 1.33
C VAL A 81 -16.18 -9.19 1.31
N HIS A 82 -15.66 -9.76 0.24
CA HIS A 82 -14.24 -10.10 0.10
C HIS A 82 -13.27 -8.94 0.40
N GLY A 83 -13.60 -7.73 -0.07
CA GLY A 83 -12.78 -6.53 0.15
C GLY A 83 -12.75 -6.09 1.61
N GLU A 84 -13.88 -6.15 2.31
CA GLU A 84 -13.95 -5.81 3.73
C GLU A 84 -13.19 -6.83 4.57
N ASP A 85 -13.36 -8.12 4.26
CA ASP A 85 -12.69 -9.18 5.00
C ASP A 85 -11.17 -9.17 4.79
N LEU A 86 -10.70 -8.79 3.59
CA LEU A 86 -9.29 -8.49 3.36
C LEU A 86 -8.80 -7.39 4.30
N LEU A 87 -9.52 -6.26 4.40
CA LEU A 87 -9.13 -5.15 5.27
C LEU A 87 -9.14 -5.55 6.75
N LYS A 88 -10.15 -6.31 7.21
CA LYS A 88 -10.19 -6.86 8.57
C LYS A 88 -8.97 -7.74 8.87
N LEU A 89 -8.58 -8.61 7.93
CA LEU A 89 -7.41 -9.46 8.08
C LEU A 89 -6.09 -8.68 8.08
N LEU A 90 -6.02 -7.56 7.36
CA LEU A 90 -4.86 -6.68 7.38
C LEU A 90 -4.77 -5.87 8.68
N GLU A 91 -5.90 -5.35 9.16
CA GLU A 91 -5.95 -4.56 10.40
C GLU A 91 -5.71 -5.41 11.66
N SER A 92 -6.05 -6.70 11.63
CA SER A 92 -5.83 -7.65 12.75
C SER A 92 -4.40 -8.15 12.92
N ARG A 93 -3.46 -7.76 12.05
CA ARG A 93 -2.06 -8.17 12.17
C ARG A 93 -1.39 -7.53 13.40
N LEU A 94 -0.56 -8.29 14.11
CA LEU A 94 0.10 -7.82 15.35
C LEU A 94 0.94 -6.55 15.14
N ASP A 95 1.73 -6.48 14.07
CA ASP A 95 2.54 -5.31 13.73
C ASP A 95 1.66 -4.07 13.48
N ASN A 96 0.53 -4.25 12.81
CA ASN A 96 -0.43 -3.19 12.58
C ASN A 96 -1.15 -2.76 13.87
N LEU A 97 -1.54 -3.71 14.73
CA LEU A 97 -2.13 -3.40 16.04
C LEU A 97 -1.17 -2.58 16.92
N VAL A 98 0.11 -2.94 16.98
CA VAL A 98 1.14 -2.18 17.72
C VAL A 98 1.27 -0.75 17.18
N TYR A 99 1.23 -0.58 15.85
CA TYR A 99 1.22 0.74 15.23
C TYR A 99 -0.06 1.54 15.56
N ARG A 100 -1.24 0.93 15.44
CA ARG A 100 -2.54 1.54 15.75
C ARG A 100 -2.67 1.93 17.23
N MET A 101 -2.05 1.17 18.14
CA MET A 101 -1.98 1.49 19.58
C MET A 101 -0.96 2.59 19.91
N GLY A 102 -0.17 3.07 18.93
CA GLY A 102 0.83 4.12 19.14
C GLY A 102 2.08 3.65 19.89
N PHE A 103 2.30 2.34 20.00
CA PHE A 103 3.49 1.77 20.64
C PHE A 103 4.71 1.75 19.70
N ALA A 104 4.50 2.00 18.41
CA ALA A 104 5.54 2.15 17.40
C ALA A 104 5.19 3.30 16.44
N THR A 105 6.23 3.91 15.86
CA THR A 105 6.16 5.01 14.88
C THR A 105 6.70 4.62 13.53
#